data_AF-A0A7J8KEY4-F1
#
_entry.id   AF-A0A7J8KEY4-F1
#
_cell.length_a   1.000
_cell.length_b   1.000
_cell.length_c   1.000
_cell.angle_alpha   90.00
_cell.angle_beta   90.00
_cell.angle_gamma   90.00
#
_symmetry.space_group_name_H-M   'P 1'
#
loop_
_entity.id
_entity.type
_entity.pdbx_description
1 polymer ?
#
loop_
_entity_poly.entity_id
_entity_poly.type
_entity_poly.pdbx_seq_one_letter_code
_entity_poly.pdbx_strand_id
1 'polypeptide(L)'
;MRSNLYRICYSPWGQEFSICNYWHDPHHDDLYLNASSFLALINGERDHPNATAWRKNFLRVGHLVLIGGPDDGVITPWQSSFFGFYDANETVLEMEEQLVYLRDSFGLKTLLARGAIVRCPMAGIAHTAWHSNRTLYETCIEPWLS
;
A
#
# COMPACT_ATOMS: atom_id res chain seq x y z
N MET A 1 4.23 20.94 -6.67
CA MET A 1 2.87 20.54 -7.09
C MET A 1 2.25 19.50 -6.14
N ARG A 2 3.00 18.50 -5.64
CA ARG A 2 2.50 17.51 -4.66
C ARG A 2 2.02 18.10 -3.32
N SER A 3 2.74 19.10 -2.79
CA SER A 3 2.50 19.68 -1.47
C SER A 3 1.15 20.37 -1.23
N ASN A 4 0.29 20.51 -2.25
CA ASN A 4 -1.03 21.15 -2.13
C ASN A 4 -2.19 20.22 -2.45
N LEU A 5 -1.94 18.96 -2.88
CA LEU A 5 -3.01 18.03 -3.26
C LEU A 5 -3.93 17.70 -2.10
N TYR A 6 -3.42 17.67 -0.86
CA TYR A 6 -4.20 17.44 0.35
C TYR A 6 -5.38 18.42 0.50
N ARG A 7 -5.25 19.67 0.05
CA ARG A 7 -6.30 20.70 0.13
C ARG A 7 -7.53 20.35 -0.71
N ILE A 8 -7.32 19.61 -1.79
CA ILE A 8 -8.37 19.12 -2.68
C ILE A 8 -8.79 17.73 -2.22
N CYS A 9 -7.82 16.81 -2.07
CA CYS A 9 -8.09 15.42 -1.82
C CYS A 9 -8.76 15.15 -0.47
N TYR A 10 -8.47 15.93 0.57
CA TYR A 10 -9.10 15.76 1.89
C TYR A 10 -10.35 16.63 2.08
N SER A 11 -10.98 17.04 0.98
CA SER A 11 -12.34 17.58 0.99
C SER A 11 -13.37 16.47 0.72
N PRO A 12 -14.66 16.63 1.12
CA PRO A 12 -15.69 15.63 0.88
C PRO A 12 -15.84 15.23 -0.61
N TRP A 13 -15.82 16.20 -1.52
CA TRP A 13 -15.89 15.94 -2.96
C TRP A 13 -14.56 15.42 -3.53
N GLY A 14 -13.44 15.75 -2.89
CA GLY A 14 -12.13 15.18 -3.23
C GLY A 14 -12.12 13.66 -3.03
N GLN A 15 -12.72 13.16 -1.97
CA GLN A 15 -12.84 11.71 -1.70
C GLN A 15 -13.78 10.96 -2.67
N GLU A 16 -14.52 11.67 -3.52
CA GLU A 16 -15.24 11.05 -4.65
C GLU A 16 -14.30 10.78 -5.86
N PHE A 17 -13.06 11.26 -5.82
CA PHE A 17 -12.04 10.99 -6.85
C PHE A 17 -11.10 9.85 -6.42
N SER A 18 -10.91 8.89 -7.32
CA SER A 18 -10.12 7.68 -7.05
C SER A 18 -8.70 7.97 -6.56
N ILE A 19 -8.00 8.93 -7.16
CA ILE A 19 -6.62 9.29 -6.76
C ILE A 19 -6.57 9.80 -5.31
N CYS A 20 -7.58 10.56 -4.90
CA CYS A 20 -7.63 11.15 -3.56
C CYS A 20 -7.98 10.13 -2.48
N ASN A 21 -8.62 9.02 -2.84
CA ASN A 21 -8.95 7.93 -1.91
C ASN A 21 -7.72 7.21 -1.36
N TYR A 22 -6.58 7.27 -2.07
CA TYR A 22 -5.29 6.73 -1.64
C TYR A 22 -4.17 7.79 -1.61
N TRP A 23 -4.51 9.08 -1.68
CA TRP A 23 -3.55 10.13 -1.42
C TRP A 23 -3.19 10.10 0.07
N HIS A 24 -1.93 9.78 0.37
CA HIS A 24 -1.40 9.71 1.73
C HIS A 24 -0.32 10.79 1.87
N ASP A 25 -0.64 11.86 2.59
CA ASP A 25 0.29 12.97 2.85
C ASP A 25 0.91 12.81 4.24
N PRO A 26 2.21 12.44 4.33
CA PRO A 26 2.86 12.20 5.62
C PRO A 26 2.98 13.47 6.49
N HIS A 27 2.80 14.66 5.91
CA HIS A 27 2.86 15.94 6.63
C HIS A 27 1.50 16.39 7.18
N HIS A 28 0.42 15.72 6.78
CA HIS A 28 -0.94 16.04 7.19
C HIS A 28 -1.68 14.76 7.64
N ASP A 29 -1.00 13.91 8.42
CA ASP A 29 -1.51 12.61 8.85
C ASP A 29 -2.87 12.70 9.57
N ASP A 30 -3.04 13.66 10.49
CA ASP A 30 -4.33 13.89 11.16
C ASP A 30 -5.48 14.16 10.17
N LEU A 31 -5.20 14.92 9.10
CA LEU A 31 -6.18 15.24 8.09
C LEU A 31 -6.43 14.04 7.16
N TYR A 32 -5.40 13.26 6.87
CA TYR A 32 -5.51 11.99 6.15
C TYR A 32 -6.39 11.00 6.93
N LEU A 33 -6.10 10.75 8.21
CA LEU A 33 -6.87 9.85 9.08
C LEU A 33 -8.33 10.28 9.21
N ASN A 34 -8.59 11.59 9.24
CA ASN A 34 -9.95 12.13 9.34
C ASN A 34 -10.70 12.08 7.99
N ALA A 35 -10.06 12.41 6.87
CA ALA A 35 -10.74 12.59 5.59
C ALA A 35 -10.72 11.36 4.68
N SER A 36 -9.69 10.51 4.75
CA SER A 36 -9.57 9.36 3.83
C SER A 36 -10.76 8.41 4.00
N SER A 37 -11.54 8.26 2.93
CA SER A 37 -12.75 7.43 2.89
C SER A 37 -12.44 5.97 2.54
N PHE A 38 -11.23 5.72 2.03
CA PHE A 38 -10.79 4.41 1.55
C PHE A 38 -9.51 3.94 2.25
N LEU A 39 -8.34 4.53 1.96
CA LEU A 39 -7.04 3.98 2.38
C LEU A 39 -6.91 3.86 3.91
N ALA A 40 -7.18 4.94 4.66
CA ALA A 40 -7.11 4.90 6.13
C ALA A 40 -8.13 3.90 6.74
N LEU A 41 -9.25 3.67 6.04
CA LEU A 41 -10.30 2.77 6.47
C LEU A 41 -9.89 1.30 6.26
N ILE A 42 -9.45 0.92 5.06
CA ILE A 42 -9.04 -0.47 4.76
C ILE A 42 -7.76 -0.87 5.51
N ASN A 43 -6.89 0.09 5.81
CA ASN A 43 -5.68 -0.15 6.58
C ASN A 43 -5.96 -0.28 8.10
N GLY A 44 -7.19 0.00 8.54
CA GLY A 44 -7.52 0.02 9.98
C GLY A 44 -6.75 1.08 10.75
N GLU A 45 -6.39 2.18 10.09
CA GLU A 45 -5.74 3.34 10.72
C GLU A 45 -6.78 4.23 11.41
N ARG A 46 -8.01 4.24 10.87
CA ARG A 46 -9.20 4.73 11.56
C ARG A 46 -10.10 3.56 11.98
N ASP A 47 -10.46 3.53 13.26
CA ASP A 47 -11.36 2.51 13.80
C ASP A 47 -12.72 2.53 13.09
N HIS A 48 -13.22 1.33 12.77
CA HIS A 48 -14.54 1.14 12.19
C HIS A 48 -15.10 -0.24 12.56
N PRO A 49 -16.44 -0.41 12.63
CA PRO A 49 -17.05 -1.62 13.19
C PRO A 49 -16.73 -2.91 12.44
N ASN A 50 -16.28 -2.80 11.18
CA ASN A 50 -16.00 -3.95 10.31
C ASN A 50 -14.51 -4.33 10.27
N ALA A 51 -13.61 -3.63 10.97
CA ALA A 51 -12.16 -3.85 10.87
C ALA A 51 -11.76 -5.31 11.12
N THR A 52 -12.33 -5.93 12.16
CA THR A 52 -12.09 -7.35 12.48
C THR A 52 -12.56 -8.29 11.37
N ALA A 53 -13.73 -8.01 10.77
CA ALA A 53 -14.26 -8.82 9.68
C ALA A 53 -13.42 -8.66 8.41
N TRP A 54 -12.98 -7.45 8.09
CA TRP A 54 -12.13 -7.16 6.93
C TRP A 54 -10.77 -7.83 7.05
N ARG A 55 -10.12 -7.72 8.22
CA ARG A 55 -8.90 -8.48 8.54
C ARG A 55 -9.11 -9.97 8.34
N LYS A 56 -10.17 -10.54 8.92
CA LYS A 56 -10.50 -11.98 8.78
C LYS A 56 -10.67 -12.39 7.32
N ASN A 57 -11.29 -11.53 6.51
CA ASN A 57 -11.49 -11.79 5.08
C ASN A 57 -10.18 -11.77 4.29
N PHE A 58 -9.34 -10.77 4.52
CA PHE A 58 -8.05 -10.66 3.83
C PHE A 58 -7.13 -11.85 4.13
N LEU A 59 -7.13 -12.34 5.38
CA LEU A 59 -6.35 -13.50 5.80
C LEU A 59 -6.69 -14.83 5.11
N ARG A 60 -7.81 -14.87 4.37
CA ARG A 60 -8.19 -16.03 3.55
C ARG A 60 -7.32 -16.20 2.31
N VAL A 61 -6.60 -15.16 1.89
CA VAL A 61 -5.70 -15.24 0.73
C VAL A 61 -4.63 -16.31 0.96
N GLY A 62 -4.32 -17.10 -0.07
CA GLY A 62 -3.24 -18.09 -0.03
C GLY A 62 -1.87 -17.40 -0.01
N HIS A 63 -1.63 -16.56 -1.01
CA HIS A 63 -0.40 -15.78 -1.16
C HIS A 63 -0.71 -14.31 -1.46
N LEU A 64 0.05 -13.41 -0.84
CA LEU A 64 0.10 -11.99 -1.16
C LEU A 64 1.43 -11.73 -1.88
N VAL A 65 1.39 -11.75 -3.20
CA VAL A 65 2.56 -11.53 -4.05
C VAL A 65 2.69 -10.04 -4.33
N LEU A 66 3.76 -9.44 -3.81
CA LEU A 66 4.05 -8.01 -3.90
C LEU A 66 5.15 -7.82 -4.95
N ILE A 67 4.87 -7.01 -5.97
CA ILE A 67 5.76 -6.75 -7.11
C ILE A 67 5.91 -5.24 -7.25
N GLY A 68 7.14 -4.78 -7.43
CA GLY A 68 7.47 -3.37 -7.58
C GLY A 68 8.98 -3.17 -7.64
N GLY A 69 9.43 -1.93 -7.75
CA GLY A 69 10.86 -1.66 -7.81
C GLY A 69 11.22 -0.20 -7.98
N PRO A 70 12.53 0.12 -7.85
CA PRO A 70 13.02 1.48 -7.74
C PRO A 70 12.82 2.33 -9.02
N ASP A 71 12.76 1.68 -10.18
CA ASP A 71 12.68 2.36 -11.48
C ASP A 71 11.23 2.54 -11.98
N ASP A 72 10.22 2.27 -11.15
CA ASP A 72 8.80 2.43 -11.49
C ASP A 72 8.48 3.85 -12.00
N GLY A 73 8.94 4.88 -11.28
CA GLY A 73 8.85 6.28 -11.70
C GLY A 73 7.46 6.92 -11.56
N VAL A 74 6.43 6.21 -11.09
CA VAL A 74 5.08 6.73 -10.86
C VAL A 74 4.67 6.56 -9.39
N ILE A 75 4.74 5.35 -8.86
CA ILE A 75 4.46 5.04 -7.46
C ILE A 75 5.51 5.72 -6.59
N THR A 76 5.08 6.53 -5.62
CA THR A 76 5.98 7.28 -4.74
C THR A 76 5.49 7.23 -3.29
N PRO A 77 6.29 6.69 -2.34
CA PRO A 77 7.56 5.98 -2.58
C PRO A 77 7.32 4.66 -3.31
N TRP A 78 8.26 4.18 -4.13
CA TRP A 78 8.08 2.92 -4.87
C TRP A 78 7.91 1.71 -3.93
N GLN A 79 8.43 1.83 -2.70
CA GLN A 79 8.25 0.88 -1.61
C GLN A 79 6.79 0.74 -1.17
N SER A 80 5.89 1.64 -1.58
CA SER A 80 4.44 1.50 -1.37
C SER A 80 3.90 0.18 -1.94
N SER A 81 4.51 -0.34 -3.02
CA SER A 81 4.22 -1.68 -3.57
C SER A 81 4.51 -2.83 -2.58
N PHE A 82 5.33 -2.58 -1.57
CA PHE A 82 5.74 -3.52 -0.52
C PHE A 82 5.23 -3.11 0.87
N PHE A 83 4.21 -2.25 0.93
CA PHE A 83 3.68 -1.62 2.15
C PHE A 83 4.69 -0.75 2.91
N GLY A 84 5.79 -0.34 2.29
CA GLY A 84 6.68 0.70 2.82
C GLY A 84 6.09 2.10 2.57
N PHE A 85 6.31 3.04 3.50
CA PHE A 85 5.79 4.40 3.35
C PHE A 85 6.66 5.45 4.04
N TYR A 86 6.42 6.72 3.73
CA TYR A 86 7.14 7.84 4.33
C TYR A 86 6.77 8.02 5.81
N ASP A 87 7.78 8.33 6.63
CA ASP A 87 7.58 9.00 7.91
C ASP A 87 7.36 10.51 7.70
N ALA A 88 7.18 11.25 8.79
CA ALA A 88 7.00 12.71 8.75
C ALA A 88 8.21 13.47 8.19
N ASN A 89 9.40 12.86 8.13
CA ASN A 89 10.61 13.44 7.54
C ASN A 89 10.86 12.97 6.10
N GLU A 90 9.88 12.31 5.47
CA GLU A 90 10.01 11.67 4.15
C GLU A 90 11.10 10.58 4.09
N THR A 91 11.49 10.02 5.24
CA THR A 91 12.27 8.78 5.30
C THR A 91 11.34 7.61 5.01
N VAL A 92 11.71 6.73 4.08
CA VAL A 92 10.89 5.56 3.77
C VAL A 92 11.11 4.49 4.84
N LEU A 93 10.05 4.19 5.58
CA LEU A 93 9.97 3.07 6.52
C LEU A 93 9.56 1.80 5.79
N GLU A 94 10.12 0.68 6.22
CA GLU A 94 9.67 -0.64 5.76
C GLU A 94 8.29 -0.99 6.36
N MET A 95 7.63 -2.01 5.79
CA MET A 95 6.33 -2.48 6.27
C MET A 95 6.37 -2.80 7.77
N GLU A 96 7.41 -3.48 8.23
CA GLU A 96 7.56 -4.01 9.58
C GLU A 96 7.70 -2.92 10.66
N GLU A 97 8.06 -1.70 10.26
CA GLU A 97 8.32 -0.57 11.15
C GLU A 97 7.06 0.28 11.40
N GLN A 98 5.99 0.04 10.64
CA GLN A 98 4.77 0.85 10.68
C GLN A 98 3.69 0.28 11.61
N LEU A 99 2.86 1.16 12.18
CA LEU A 99 1.78 0.77 13.08
C LEU A 99 0.80 -0.22 12.46
N VAL A 100 0.53 -0.11 11.16
CA VAL A 100 -0.36 -1.00 10.42
C VAL A 100 0.08 -2.47 10.48
N TYR A 101 1.39 -2.71 10.43
CA TYR A 101 1.98 -4.03 10.63
C TYR A 101 2.09 -4.38 12.11
N LEU A 102 2.57 -3.45 12.95
CA LEU A 102 2.79 -3.72 14.38
C LEU A 102 1.49 -4.08 15.10
N ARG A 103 0.37 -3.43 14.75
CA ARG A 103 -0.97 -3.74 15.25
C ARG A 103 -1.65 -4.90 14.52
N ASP A 104 -1.04 -5.37 13.43
CA ASP A 104 -1.61 -6.38 12.53
C ASP A 104 -3.01 -6.00 12.04
N SER A 105 -3.21 -4.71 11.72
CA SER A 105 -4.52 -4.07 11.57
C SER A 105 -5.44 -4.81 10.59
N PHE A 106 -4.89 -5.23 9.45
CA PHE A 106 -5.59 -6.04 8.46
C PHE A 106 -4.90 -7.37 8.15
N GLY A 107 -3.93 -7.79 8.96
CA GLY A 107 -3.36 -9.13 8.88
C GLY A 107 -1.97 -9.25 8.24
N LEU A 108 -1.25 -8.15 7.96
CA LEU A 108 0.08 -8.19 7.36
C LEU A 108 1.10 -8.99 8.18
N LYS A 109 1.13 -8.79 9.50
CA LYS A 109 2.03 -9.54 10.40
C LYS A 109 1.66 -11.02 10.41
N THR A 110 0.36 -11.33 10.42
CA THR A 110 -0.10 -12.72 10.33
C THR A 110 0.27 -13.37 8.99
N LEU A 111 0.11 -12.66 7.86
CA LEU A 111 0.46 -13.17 6.54
C LEU A 111 1.97 -13.38 6.40
N LEU A 112 2.78 -12.44 6.90
CA LEU A 112 4.24 -12.56 6.87
C LEU A 112 4.70 -13.75 7.71
N ALA A 113 4.20 -13.88 8.94
CA ALA A 113 4.56 -14.98 9.84
C ALA A 113 4.16 -16.37 9.30
N ARG A 114 3.08 -16.44 8.50
CA ARG A 114 2.64 -17.68 7.84
C ARG A 114 3.43 -17.99 6.54
N GLY A 115 4.31 -17.08 6.10
CA GLY A 115 5.02 -17.21 4.82
C GLY A 115 4.13 -16.97 3.60
N ALA A 116 2.99 -16.29 3.76
CA ALA A 116 2.07 -16.00 2.67
C ALA A 116 2.48 -14.75 1.87
N ILE A 117 3.30 -13.85 2.43
CA ILE A 117 3.80 -12.68 1.69
C ILE A 117 5.03 -13.07 0.88
N VAL A 118 4.97 -12.83 -0.43
CA VAL A 118 6.07 -13.02 -1.35
C VAL A 118 6.50 -11.65 -1.86
N ARG A 119 7.75 -11.26 -1.62
CA ARG A 119 8.33 -10.00 -2.11
C ARG A 119 9.11 -10.27 -3.39
N CYS A 120 8.75 -9.63 -4.50
CA CYS A 120 9.44 -9.73 -5.79
C CYS A 120 9.90 -8.34 -6.29
N PRO A 121 10.95 -7.76 -5.71
CA PRO A 121 11.53 -6.50 -6.18
C PRO A 121 12.26 -6.68 -7.50
N MET A 122 12.04 -5.78 -8.46
CA MET A 122 12.70 -5.79 -9.77
C MET A 122 13.19 -4.38 -10.14
N ALA A 123 14.50 -4.24 -10.36
CA ALA A 123 15.06 -3.02 -10.95
C ALA A 123 14.90 -3.03 -12.48
N GLY A 124 15.00 -1.85 -13.10
CA GLY A 124 14.96 -1.66 -14.55
C GLY A 124 13.57 -1.76 -15.19
N ILE A 125 12.49 -1.76 -14.40
CA ILE A 125 11.12 -1.83 -14.88
C ILE A 125 10.38 -0.53 -14.56
N ALA A 126 10.04 0.23 -15.61
CA ALA A 126 9.18 1.40 -15.49
C ALA A 126 7.73 1.00 -15.20
N HIS A 127 6.93 1.91 -14.63
CA HIS A 127 5.54 1.68 -14.25
C HIS A 127 4.70 1.08 -15.39
N THR A 128 4.89 1.58 -16.60
CA THR A 128 4.16 1.16 -17.80
C THR A 128 4.60 -0.21 -18.35
N ALA A 129 5.66 -0.80 -17.79
CA ALA A 129 6.26 -2.04 -18.28
C ALA A 129 6.04 -3.25 -17.34
N TRP A 130 5.48 -3.06 -16.13
CA TRP A 130 5.23 -4.15 -15.17
C TRP A 130 4.41 -5.29 -15.78
N HIS A 131 3.42 -4.99 -16.63
CA HIS A 131 2.55 -5.96 -17.28
C HIS A 131 3.02 -6.39 -18.68
N SER A 132 4.20 -5.96 -19.12
CA SER A 132 4.71 -6.20 -20.48
C SER A 132 6.18 -6.59 -20.52
N ASN A 133 6.70 -7.11 -19.41
CA ASN A 133 8.06 -7.63 -19.31
C ASN A 133 8.04 -9.16 -19.11
N ARG A 134 8.65 -9.90 -20.04
CA ARG A 134 8.66 -11.37 -20.02
C ARG A 134 9.41 -11.93 -18.81
N THR A 135 10.59 -11.40 -18.51
CA THR A 135 11.40 -11.82 -17.37
C THR A 135 10.64 -11.63 -16.06
N LEU A 136 9.95 -10.49 -15.92
CA LEU A 136 9.12 -10.25 -14.76
C LEU A 136 7.97 -11.24 -14.64
N TYR A 137 7.26 -11.50 -15.74
CA TYR A 137 6.16 -12.48 -15.74
C TYR A 137 6.67 -13.86 -15.28
N GLU A 138 7.75 -14.37 -15.87
CA GLU A 138 8.31 -15.68 -15.53
C GLU A 138 8.84 -15.73 -14.08
N THR A 139 9.36 -14.62 -13.57
CA THR A 139 9.98 -14.56 -12.23
C THR A 139 8.96 -14.34 -11.12
N CYS A 140 8.06 -13.37 -11.29
CA CYS A 140 7.23 -12.84 -10.20
C CYS A 140 5.74 -13.21 -10.33
N ILE A 141 5.28 -13.68 -11.49
CA ILE A 141 3.84 -13.93 -11.74
C ILE A 141 3.58 -15.41 -12.00
N GLU A 142 4.21 -15.99 -13.02
CA GLU A 142 4.00 -17.37 -13.48
C GLU A 142 4.05 -18.42 -12.35
N PRO A 143 4.97 -18.34 -11.36
CA PRO A 143 5.02 -19.30 -10.26
C PRO A 143 3.77 -19.34 -9.37
N TRP A 144 2.92 -18.31 -9.45
CA TRP A 144 1.75 -18.12 -8.59
C TRP A 144 0.42 -18.24 -9.32
N LEU A 145 0.42 -18.63 -10.60
CA LEU A 145 -0.78 -18.82 -11.44
C LEU A 145 -1.33 -20.26 -11.42
N SER A 146 -1.12 -20.98 -10.32
CA SER A 146 -1.60 -22.36 -10.11
C SER A 146 -3.08 -22.44 -9.72
#